data_AF-A0A2G3E882-F1
#
_entry.id   AF-A0A2G3E882-F1
#
_cell.length_a   1.000
_cell.length_b   1.000
_cell.length_c   1.000
_cell.angle_alpha   90.00
_cell.angle_beta   90.00
_cell.angle_gamma   90.00
#
_symmetry.space_group_name_H-M   'P 1'
#
loop_
_entity.id
_entity.type
_entity.pdbx_description
1 polymer ?
#
loop_
_entity_poly.entity_id
_entity_poly.type
_entity_poly.pdbx_seq_one_letter_code
_entity_poly.pdbx_strand_id
1 'polypeptide(L)'
;MTRLTRHGRTIVKALSMVALAAVLLASVGTSAVHAEVATESSVTQEMCNPTYWNNLSGDTNGTVLMDANQINSFNSAALKAADCHMNDLTAMDASFDSSELKGNLASAIISEKPEKPIFVNGVQTDTATYYGAISQLVSATGWDGVIGPKYALAVSQTQIKSIPTADYIGYDETDSDDEVTLSSLRVNEPFIVKQTAVINDKVFYWGYSNSVSGWVLASDLAFCGSKAEWLNMWQTGVSNKDFIVVTTDYFTLSESHYAPSVSGVKLTMGTTLKLVPESEIPRNISMRGTWNNYVVYIPTRGADGSCVKEIALIAQNKDVNEGYLPMTSANAVDLAFKYLGDTYGWGGMLDSVDCSAFVRNVYKCFGLEMPRNTNWQKEVPGTCVNVGEYDSASKAALISGCTPGTPLYFSGHTMIYLGTVNGTSYVISALGSTADSEGYLDVRVQNTVAVTPLTVRRKNGTTWLENINGVVMPWAIANN
;
A
#
# COMPACT_ATOMS: atom_id res chain seq x y z
N MET A 1 -76.97 38.53 -12.15
CA MET A 1 -78.39 38.15 -11.96
C MET A 1 -78.36 36.74 -11.40
N THR A 2 -78.70 36.40 -10.16
CA THR A 2 -79.85 36.78 -9.33
C THR A 2 -79.49 36.44 -7.87
N ARG A 3 -79.27 37.46 -7.03
CA ARG A 3 -79.94 37.75 -5.74
C ARG A 3 -80.28 36.57 -4.81
N LEU A 4 -79.69 36.69 -3.59
CA LEU A 4 -80.30 36.65 -2.24
C LEU A 4 -80.99 35.33 -1.81
N THR A 5 -80.91 34.86 -0.55
CA THR A 5 -81.18 35.55 0.73
C THR A 5 -80.60 34.78 1.93
N ARG A 6 -80.24 35.55 2.96
CA ARG A 6 -79.89 35.16 4.35
C ARG A 6 -81.13 34.74 5.19
N HIS A 7 -80.80 34.21 6.38
CA HIS A 7 -81.53 34.15 7.68
C HIS A 7 -82.13 32.77 7.98
N GLY A 8 -81.97 32.16 9.15
CA GLY A 8 -81.28 32.50 10.41
C GLY A 8 -81.72 31.51 11.51
N ARG A 9 -80.94 31.39 12.61
CA ARG A 9 -81.30 31.08 14.03
C ARG A 9 -82.26 29.87 14.29
N THR A 10 -82.07 28.92 15.21
CA THR A 10 -81.54 28.91 16.59
C THR A 10 -81.77 27.49 17.21
N ILE A 11 -80.90 27.03 18.14
CA ILE A 11 -81.19 26.32 19.44
C ILE A 11 -81.87 24.91 19.38
N VAL A 12 -81.56 23.81 20.12
CA VAL A 12 -80.66 23.41 21.24
C VAL A 12 -80.84 21.88 21.52
N LYS A 13 -79.76 21.16 21.89
CA LYS A 13 -79.62 19.87 22.66
C LYS A 13 -80.31 18.59 22.10
N ALA A 14 -79.79 17.36 22.21
CA ALA A 14 -78.92 16.74 23.21
C ALA A 14 -78.30 15.39 22.76
N LEU A 15 -77.21 15.02 23.44
CA LEU A 15 -76.65 13.68 23.74
C LEU A 15 -75.91 12.80 22.69
N SER A 16 -74.62 12.63 23.01
CA SER A 16 -73.90 11.35 23.11
C SER A 16 -73.50 10.57 21.85
N MET A 17 -72.23 10.69 21.44
CA MET A 17 -71.31 9.54 21.45
C MET A 17 -69.86 9.96 21.13
N VAL A 18 -68.96 9.29 21.84
CA VAL A 18 -67.51 9.40 21.84
C VAL A 18 -66.92 8.80 20.56
N ALA A 19 -66.05 9.53 19.85
CA ALA A 19 -64.88 9.03 19.08
C ALA A 19 -64.17 10.24 18.45
N LEU A 20 -63.02 10.66 18.97
CA LEU A 20 -61.68 10.26 18.51
C LEU A 20 -61.22 11.05 17.27
N ALA A 21 -60.43 12.11 17.50
CA ALA A 21 -59.26 12.48 16.69
C ALA A 21 -58.61 13.75 17.27
N ALA A 22 -57.99 13.61 18.46
CA ALA A 22 -56.90 14.50 18.82
C ALA A 22 -55.68 14.00 18.03
N VAL A 23 -55.40 14.63 16.88
CA VAL A 23 -54.11 14.49 16.20
C VAL A 23 -53.10 15.18 17.10
N LEU A 24 -52.57 14.43 18.07
CA LEU A 24 -51.30 14.73 18.68
C LEU A 24 -50.28 14.73 17.54
N LEU A 25 -49.76 15.91 17.20
CA LEU A 25 -48.44 16.00 16.58
C LEU A 25 -47.44 15.41 17.59
N ALA A 26 -47.29 14.09 17.57
CA ALA A 26 -46.04 13.49 17.97
C ALA A 26 -45.03 13.97 16.92
N SER A 27 -44.30 15.04 17.25
CA SER A 27 -42.99 15.27 16.64
C SER A 27 -42.17 14.03 16.97
N VAL A 28 -42.20 13.05 16.06
CA VAL A 28 -41.20 11.99 16.03
C VAL A 28 -39.91 12.76 15.79
N GLY A 29 -39.21 13.06 16.88
CA GLY A 29 -37.83 13.49 16.80
C GLY A 29 -37.13 12.39 16.03
N THR A 30 -36.83 12.64 14.76
CA THR A 30 -35.81 11.89 14.07
C THR A 30 -34.55 12.18 14.87
N SER A 31 -34.19 11.28 15.78
CA SER A 31 -32.84 11.25 16.33
C SER A 31 -31.94 11.21 15.11
N ALA A 32 -31.29 12.33 14.80
CA ALA A 32 -30.23 12.33 13.81
C ALA A 32 -29.24 11.30 14.33
N VAL A 33 -29.18 10.13 13.69
CA VAL A 33 -28.12 9.17 13.94
C VAL A 33 -26.88 9.86 13.41
N HIS A 34 -26.17 10.56 14.29
CA HIS A 34 -24.82 11.02 13.99
C HIS A 34 -24.01 9.76 13.76
N ALA A 35 -23.72 9.47 12.50
CA ALA A 35 -22.80 8.42 12.10
C ALA A 35 -21.38 8.93 12.36
N GLU A 36 -21.00 9.05 13.65
CA GLU A 36 -19.59 9.21 13.99
C GLU A 36 -18.85 7.95 13.55
N VAL A 37 -17.71 8.13 12.88
CA VAL A 37 -16.86 7.03 12.42
C VAL A 37 -16.33 6.31 13.66
N ALA A 38 -16.60 5.02 13.81
CA ALA A 38 -16.11 4.27 14.96
C ALA A 38 -14.57 4.21 14.97
N THR A 39 -13.98 4.38 16.14
CA THR A 39 -12.54 4.29 16.40
C THR A 39 -12.26 3.20 17.43
N GLU A 40 -10.97 2.90 17.63
CA GLU A 40 -10.55 2.16 18.82
C GLU A 40 -11.00 2.90 20.08
N SER A 41 -11.38 2.15 21.12
CA SER A 41 -12.05 2.64 22.33
C SER A 41 -11.38 3.84 23.04
N SER A 42 -10.05 4.00 22.94
CA SER A 42 -9.28 5.09 23.55
C SER A 42 -8.86 6.18 22.55
N VAL A 43 -9.21 6.04 21.28
CA VAL A 43 -8.88 6.98 20.20
C VAL A 43 -10.04 7.94 19.97
N THR A 44 -9.76 9.23 20.10
CA THR A 44 -10.74 10.29 19.80
C THR A 44 -10.78 10.62 18.31
N GLN A 45 -11.84 11.29 17.84
CA GLN A 45 -11.90 11.78 16.45
C GLN A 45 -10.77 12.75 16.10
N GLU A 46 -10.30 13.55 17.07
CA GLU A 46 -9.18 14.46 16.85
C GLU A 46 -7.87 13.70 16.59
N MET A 47 -7.66 12.56 17.27
CA MET A 47 -6.52 11.67 17.05
C MET A 47 -6.53 11.02 15.65
N CYS A 48 -7.66 11.05 14.94
CA CYS A 48 -7.77 10.61 13.55
C CYS A 48 -7.35 11.69 12.53
N ASN A 49 -6.76 12.80 12.98
CA ASN A 49 -6.24 13.87 12.12
C ASN A 49 -4.71 14.04 12.35
N PRO A 50 -3.88 14.04 11.29
CA PRO A 50 -2.43 14.22 11.45
C PRO A 50 -2.06 15.56 12.12
N THR A 51 -2.87 16.60 11.92
CA THR A 51 -2.66 17.93 12.54
C THR A 51 -2.65 17.86 14.06
N TYR A 52 -3.45 16.97 14.66
CA TYR A 52 -3.44 16.76 16.12
C TYR A 52 -2.06 16.33 16.61
N TRP A 53 -1.49 15.32 15.94
CA TRP A 53 -0.18 14.77 16.29
C TRP A 53 0.95 15.76 16.00
N ASN A 54 0.89 16.45 14.85
CA ASN A 54 1.85 17.48 14.48
C ASN A 54 1.84 18.67 15.47
N ASN A 55 0.68 19.07 15.97
CA ASN A 55 0.60 20.11 17.01
C ASN A 55 1.15 19.62 18.36
N LEU A 56 0.92 18.35 18.70
CA LEU A 56 1.38 17.76 19.96
C LEU A 56 2.92 17.67 20.03
N SER A 57 3.58 17.37 18.91
CA SER A 57 5.05 17.23 18.88
C SER A 57 5.80 18.55 18.62
N GLY A 58 5.10 19.63 18.25
CA GLY A 58 5.62 21.01 18.27
C GLY A 58 6.59 21.36 17.14
N ASP A 59 7.42 22.38 17.39
CA ASP A 59 8.23 23.06 16.37
C ASP A 59 9.31 22.18 15.70
N THR A 60 9.68 21.05 16.29
CA THR A 60 10.69 20.15 15.73
C THR A 60 10.16 19.33 14.54
N ASN A 61 8.84 19.29 14.33
CA ASN A 61 8.22 18.45 13.31
C ASN A 61 8.56 18.83 11.86
N GLY A 62 8.93 20.08 11.62
CA GLY A 62 9.41 20.56 10.32
C GLY A 62 10.89 20.34 10.07
N THR A 63 11.64 19.83 11.06
CA THR A 63 13.10 19.61 10.92
C THR A 63 13.35 18.45 9.96
N VAL A 64 14.24 18.68 9.00
CA VAL A 64 14.71 17.63 8.09
C VAL A 64 15.55 16.63 8.90
N LEU A 65 15.08 15.39 8.96
CA LEU A 65 15.70 14.29 9.70
C LEU A 65 16.83 13.63 8.91
N MET A 66 16.77 13.68 7.59
CA MET A 66 17.80 13.12 6.70
C MET A 66 18.00 14.01 5.48
N ASP A 67 19.26 14.32 5.18
CA ASP A 67 19.63 14.90 3.89
C ASP A 67 19.76 13.84 2.78
N ALA A 68 20.02 14.29 1.56
CA ALA A 68 20.14 13.39 0.41
C ALA A 68 21.31 12.39 0.53
N ASN A 69 22.41 12.74 1.19
CA ASN A 69 23.55 11.85 1.38
C ASN A 69 23.23 10.75 2.40
N GLN A 70 22.52 11.10 3.48
CA GLN A 70 22.04 10.15 4.47
C GLN A 70 21.03 9.18 3.86
N ILE A 71 20.11 9.66 3.03
CA ILE A 71 19.14 8.81 2.31
C ILE A 71 19.87 7.84 1.35
N ASN A 72 20.83 8.34 0.57
CA ASN A 72 21.63 7.49 -0.32
C ASN A 72 22.47 6.45 0.47
N SER A 73 22.98 6.84 1.64
CA SER A 73 23.72 5.93 2.53
C SER A 73 22.80 4.85 3.09
N PHE A 74 21.58 5.19 3.48
CA PHE A 74 20.56 4.24 3.93
C PHE A 74 20.25 3.24 2.82
N ASN A 75 19.92 3.73 1.62
CA ASN A 75 19.58 2.87 0.48
C ASN A 75 20.74 1.93 0.12
N SER A 76 21.97 2.45 0.16
CA SER A 76 23.18 1.65 -0.09
C SER A 76 23.43 0.61 0.99
N ALA A 77 23.16 0.93 2.27
CA ALA A 77 23.32 0.00 3.38
C ALA A 77 22.29 -1.13 3.30
N ALA A 78 21.01 -0.80 3.03
CA ALA A 78 19.94 -1.76 2.83
C ALA A 78 20.25 -2.70 1.66
N LEU A 79 20.76 -2.16 0.54
CA LEU A 79 21.10 -2.95 -0.64
C LEU A 79 22.25 -3.94 -0.40
N LYS A 80 23.23 -3.58 0.44
CA LYS A 80 24.41 -4.41 0.75
C LYS A 80 24.14 -5.47 1.82
N ALA A 81 23.14 -5.27 2.67
CA ALA A 81 22.81 -6.20 3.74
C ALA A 81 22.02 -7.40 3.18
N ALA A 82 22.60 -8.59 3.26
CA ALA A 82 21.98 -9.81 2.73
C ALA A 82 20.58 -10.08 3.35
N ASP A 83 20.43 -9.84 4.66
CA ASP A 83 19.19 -10.06 5.40
C ASP A 83 18.09 -9.01 5.08
N CYS A 84 18.41 -7.97 4.31
CA CYS A 84 17.42 -7.06 3.75
C CYS A 84 16.74 -7.63 2.49
N HIS A 85 17.33 -8.65 1.85
CA HIS A 85 16.83 -9.29 0.62
C HIS A 85 16.49 -8.30 -0.52
N MET A 86 17.23 -7.19 -0.61
CA MET A 86 17.08 -6.19 -1.66
C MET A 86 17.85 -6.59 -2.92
N ASN A 87 17.37 -6.15 -4.08
CA ASN A 87 17.95 -6.48 -5.38
C ASN A 87 18.48 -5.22 -6.08
N ASP A 88 19.76 -5.21 -6.45
CA ASP A 88 20.32 -4.16 -7.31
C ASP A 88 19.95 -4.45 -8.77
N LEU A 89 18.77 -3.99 -9.18
CA LEU A 89 18.28 -4.20 -10.53
C LEU A 89 19.20 -3.56 -11.59
N THR A 90 19.93 -2.49 -11.23
CA THR A 90 20.81 -1.80 -12.17
C THR A 90 22.08 -2.60 -12.47
N ALA A 91 22.50 -3.48 -11.55
CA ALA A 91 23.63 -4.39 -11.71
C ALA A 91 23.24 -5.74 -12.36
N MET A 92 21.95 -6.01 -12.59
CA MET A 92 21.48 -7.28 -13.17
C MET A 92 21.41 -7.26 -14.70
N ASP A 93 22.55 -7.15 -15.38
CA ASP A 93 22.62 -7.07 -16.85
C ASP A 93 23.29 -8.26 -17.56
N ALA A 94 23.91 -9.17 -16.80
CA ALA A 94 24.59 -10.34 -17.35
C ALA A 94 23.61 -11.39 -17.90
N SER A 95 23.98 -12.03 -19.02
CA SER A 95 23.31 -13.21 -19.53
C SER A 95 23.40 -14.39 -18.55
N PHE A 96 22.40 -15.26 -18.58
CA PHE A 96 22.27 -16.42 -17.70
C PHE A 96 21.70 -17.62 -18.46
N ASP A 97 21.90 -18.81 -17.90
CA ASP A 97 21.27 -20.04 -18.42
C ASP A 97 19.80 -20.08 -17.99
N SER A 98 18.91 -19.76 -18.94
CA SER A 98 17.47 -19.77 -18.70
C SER A 98 16.92 -21.19 -18.58
N SER A 99 17.58 -22.19 -19.19
CA SER A 99 17.18 -23.59 -19.06
C SER A 99 17.46 -24.10 -17.65
N GLU A 100 18.62 -23.77 -17.07
CA GLU A 100 18.93 -24.07 -15.67
C GLU A 100 17.94 -23.37 -14.73
N LEU A 101 17.70 -22.08 -14.93
CA LEU A 101 16.72 -21.32 -14.13
C LEU A 101 15.31 -21.93 -14.23
N LYS A 102 14.88 -22.36 -15.42
CA LYS A 102 13.59 -23.03 -15.61
C LYS A 102 13.48 -24.28 -14.74
N GLY A 103 14.50 -25.15 -14.77
CA GLY A 103 14.55 -26.36 -13.96
C GLY A 103 14.53 -26.07 -12.46
N ASN A 104 15.26 -25.04 -12.03
CA ASN A 104 15.29 -24.60 -10.63
C ASN A 104 13.94 -24.08 -10.17
N LEU A 105 13.27 -23.24 -10.97
CA LEU A 105 11.93 -22.71 -10.65
C LEU A 105 10.88 -23.82 -10.60
N ALA A 106 10.89 -24.74 -11.56
CA ALA A 106 9.98 -25.89 -11.55
C ALA A 106 10.21 -26.76 -10.30
N SER A 107 11.47 -26.97 -9.91
CA SER A 107 11.82 -27.74 -8.71
C SER A 107 11.40 -27.03 -7.42
N ALA A 108 11.63 -25.71 -7.34
CA ALA A 108 11.26 -24.87 -6.20
C ALA A 108 9.76 -24.93 -5.90
N ILE A 109 8.91 -24.90 -6.94
CA ILE A 109 7.45 -25.06 -6.79
C ILE A 109 7.10 -26.37 -6.06
N ILE A 110 7.85 -27.44 -6.28
CA ILE A 110 7.60 -28.74 -5.61
C ILE A 110 8.19 -28.76 -4.20
N SER A 111 9.42 -28.26 -4.00
CA SER A 111 10.10 -28.32 -2.71
C SER A 111 9.54 -27.33 -1.68
N GLU A 112 8.98 -26.21 -2.13
CA GLU A 112 8.47 -25.13 -1.27
C GLU A 112 6.95 -25.15 -1.12
N LYS A 113 6.25 -26.13 -1.72
CA LYS A 113 4.80 -26.25 -1.58
C LYS A 113 4.40 -26.41 -0.11
N PRO A 114 3.20 -25.92 0.30
CA PRO A 114 2.72 -26.12 1.66
C PRO A 114 2.61 -27.61 2.05
N GLU A 115 2.88 -27.91 3.31
CA GLU A 115 2.62 -29.24 3.90
C GLU A 115 1.16 -29.42 4.35
N LYS A 116 0.42 -28.31 4.44
CA LYS A 116 -1.01 -28.28 4.81
C LYS A 116 -1.92 -28.34 3.58
N PRO A 117 -3.20 -28.72 3.76
CA PRO A 117 -4.20 -28.59 2.70
C PRO A 117 -4.28 -27.16 2.19
N ILE A 118 -4.56 -27.02 0.90
CA ILE A 118 -4.81 -25.73 0.25
C ILE A 118 -6.26 -25.66 -0.21
N PHE A 119 -6.76 -24.43 -0.33
CA PHE A 119 -8.05 -24.10 -0.93
C PHE A 119 -7.78 -23.23 -2.15
N VAL A 120 -8.05 -23.78 -3.33
CA VAL A 120 -7.91 -23.07 -4.60
C VAL A 120 -9.27 -22.45 -4.91
N ASN A 121 -9.34 -21.11 -4.89
CA ASN A 121 -10.59 -20.36 -5.04
C ASN A 121 -11.69 -20.84 -4.07
N GLY A 122 -11.32 -21.10 -2.82
CA GLY A 122 -12.22 -21.58 -1.76
C GLY A 122 -12.56 -23.08 -1.81
N VAL A 123 -12.01 -23.83 -2.77
CA VAL A 123 -12.24 -25.28 -2.89
C VAL A 123 -11.01 -26.06 -2.45
N GLN A 124 -11.18 -26.91 -1.44
CA GLN A 124 -10.10 -27.78 -0.97
C GLN A 124 -9.56 -28.62 -2.13
N THR A 125 -8.25 -28.55 -2.36
CA THR A 125 -7.58 -29.17 -3.49
C THR A 125 -6.35 -29.94 -3.01
N ASP A 126 -6.02 -31.06 -3.68
CA ASP A 126 -4.80 -31.81 -3.37
C ASP A 126 -3.56 -30.97 -3.69
N THR A 127 -2.81 -30.60 -2.65
CA THR A 127 -1.66 -29.69 -2.75
C THR A 127 -0.59 -30.24 -3.70
N ALA A 128 -0.29 -31.54 -3.63
CA ALA A 128 0.75 -32.16 -4.46
C ALA A 128 0.37 -32.17 -5.94
N THR A 129 -0.89 -32.48 -6.26
CA THR A 129 -1.42 -32.48 -7.62
C THR A 129 -1.42 -31.07 -8.21
N TYR A 130 -1.89 -30.08 -7.46
CA TYR A 130 -1.96 -28.69 -7.94
C TYR A 130 -0.57 -28.10 -8.24
N TYR A 131 0.35 -28.16 -7.27
CA TYR A 131 1.71 -27.66 -7.46
C TYR A 131 2.49 -28.49 -8.49
N GLY A 132 2.22 -29.80 -8.56
CA GLY A 132 2.72 -30.69 -9.61
C GLY A 132 2.37 -30.24 -11.02
N ALA A 133 1.11 -29.89 -11.25
CA ALA A 133 0.64 -29.39 -12.55
C ALA A 133 1.30 -28.06 -12.92
N ILE A 134 1.42 -27.11 -11.98
CA ILE A 134 2.08 -25.83 -12.22
C ILE A 134 3.56 -26.03 -12.54
N SER A 135 4.28 -26.85 -11.78
CA SER A 135 5.70 -27.17 -12.01
C SER A 135 5.94 -27.77 -13.41
N GLN A 136 5.05 -28.68 -13.85
CA GLN A 136 5.11 -29.26 -15.18
C GLN A 136 4.91 -28.21 -16.29
N LEU A 137 3.94 -27.31 -16.13
CA LEU A 137 3.70 -26.23 -17.10
C LEU A 137 4.87 -25.25 -17.16
N VAL A 138 5.46 -24.87 -16.02
CA VAL A 138 6.70 -24.05 -15.99
C VAL A 138 7.82 -24.74 -16.76
N SER A 139 8.02 -26.04 -16.54
CA SER A 139 9.03 -26.83 -17.26
C SER A 139 8.78 -26.89 -18.78
N ALA A 140 7.52 -27.02 -19.18
CA ALA A 140 7.12 -27.19 -20.58
C ALA A 140 7.11 -25.87 -21.39
N THR A 141 6.90 -24.73 -20.74
CA THR A 141 6.60 -23.45 -21.42
C THR A 141 7.63 -22.36 -21.19
N GLY A 142 8.55 -22.52 -20.24
CA GLY A 142 9.61 -21.55 -20.01
C GLY A 142 10.66 -21.51 -21.11
N TRP A 143 11.29 -20.36 -21.26
CA TRP A 143 12.43 -20.11 -22.13
C TRP A 143 13.61 -21.03 -21.82
N ASP A 144 14.39 -21.28 -22.87
CA ASP A 144 15.58 -22.12 -22.88
C ASP A 144 16.80 -21.36 -23.43
N GLY A 145 17.97 -21.89 -23.13
CA GLY A 145 19.25 -21.39 -23.61
C GLY A 145 19.79 -20.21 -22.80
N VAL A 146 20.91 -19.67 -23.29
CA VAL A 146 21.57 -18.52 -22.66
C VAL A 146 20.92 -17.24 -23.19
N ILE A 147 20.26 -16.48 -22.31
CA ILE A 147 19.58 -15.24 -22.66
C ILE A 147 20.05 -14.09 -21.76
N GLY A 148 19.90 -12.87 -22.28
CA GLY A 148 20.06 -11.65 -21.48
C GLY A 148 18.80 -11.34 -20.66
N PRO A 149 18.92 -10.55 -19.58
CA PRO A 149 17.77 -10.04 -18.83
C PRO A 149 16.91 -9.15 -19.72
N LYS A 150 15.59 -9.22 -19.52
CA LYS A 150 14.62 -8.36 -20.22
C LYS A 150 14.14 -7.28 -19.26
N TYR A 151 14.31 -6.02 -19.67
CA TYR A 151 13.96 -4.86 -18.86
C TYR A 151 12.48 -4.54 -19.04
N ALA A 152 11.71 -4.53 -17.95
CA ALA A 152 10.28 -4.26 -17.97
C ALA A 152 9.87 -3.20 -16.95
N LEU A 153 8.75 -2.55 -17.22
CA LEU A 153 8.05 -1.65 -16.30
C LEU A 153 6.65 -2.18 -16.05
N ALA A 154 6.19 -2.05 -14.82
CA ALA A 154 4.77 -2.25 -14.51
C ALA A 154 3.94 -1.13 -15.13
N VAL A 155 2.87 -1.48 -15.84
CA VAL A 155 1.94 -0.54 -16.49
C VAL A 155 0.61 -0.41 -15.74
N SER A 156 0.42 -1.23 -14.72
CA SER A 156 -0.71 -1.28 -13.80
C SER A 156 -0.20 -1.61 -12.39
N GLN A 157 -1.03 -1.39 -11.36
CA GLN A 157 -0.79 -2.01 -10.07
C GLN A 157 -0.93 -3.54 -10.24
N THR A 158 0.08 -4.31 -9.86
CA THR A 158 0.08 -5.77 -10.05
C THR A 158 0.75 -6.51 -8.90
N GLN A 159 0.39 -7.78 -8.72
CA GLN A 159 0.97 -8.65 -7.70
C GLN A 159 2.21 -9.38 -8.21
N ILE A 160 3.14 -9.64 -7.29
CA ILE A 160 4.24 -10.57 -7.42
C ILE A 160 3.88 -11.80 -6.58
N LYS A 161 3.82 -12.97 -7.22
CA LYS A 161 3.44 -14.24 -6.59
C LYS A 161 4.59 -15.23 -6.52
N SER A 162 4.58 -16.14 -5.54
CA SER A 162 5.58 -17.20 -5.38
C SER A 162 5.48 -18.29 -6.46
N ILE A 163 4.28 -18.50 -7.01
CA ILE A 163 4.01 -19.40 -8.13
C ILE A 163 3.19 -18.69 -9.22
N PRO A 164 3.28 -19.10 -10.51
CA PRO A 164 2.54 -18.45 -11.58
C PRO A 164 1.10 -18.97 -11.60
N THR A 165 0.21 -18.33 -10.84
CA THR A 165 -1.22 -18.65 -10.89
C THR A 165 -2.09 -17.40 -10.83
N ALA A 166 -3.24 -17.47 -11.50
CA ALA A 166 -4.31 -16.48 -11.36
C ALA A 166 -5.31 -16.90 -10.27
N ASP A 167 -5.21 -18.13 -9.77
CA ASP A 167 -6.05 -18.61 -8.69
C ASP A 167 -5.69 -17.92 -7.37
N TYR A 168 -6.68 -17.88 -6.49
CA TYR A 168 -6.54 -17.51 -5.10
C TYR A 168 -6.18 -18.76 -4.27
N ILE A 169 -5.10 -18.71 -3.50
CA ILE A 169 -4.63 -19.83 -2.68
C ILE A 169 -4.77 -19.49 -1.21
N GLY A 170 -5.72 -20.13 -0.52
CA GLY A 170 -5.91 -20.02 0.93
C GLY A 170 -5.57 -21.31 1.68
N TYR A 171 -5.47 -21.23 3.00
CA TYR A 171 -5.31 -22.39 3.90
C TYR A 171 -6.61 -22.86 4.55
N ASP A 172 -7.70 -22.10 4.41
CA ASP A 172 -9.07 -22.52 4.69
C ASP A 172 -10.06 -21.97 3.64
N GLU A 173 -11.31 -22.40 3.70
CA GLU A 173 -12.36 -22.03 2.73
C GLU A 173 -12.69 -20.53 2.70
N THR A 174 -12.39 -19.82 3.78
CA THR A 174 -12.71 -18.41 4.01
C THR A 174 -11.48 -17.53 4.20
N ASP A 175 -10.30 -18.07 3.90
CA ASP A 175 -9.03 -17.38 4.12
C ASP A 175 -9.01 -16.05 3.36
N SER A 176 -8.75 -14.95 4.08
CA SER A 176 -8.75 -13.59 3.52
C SER A 176 -7.45 -13.24 2.82
N ASP A 177 -6.43 -14.09 2.97
CA ASP A 177 -5.11 -13.88 2.40
C ASP A 177 -4.86 -14.87 1.23
N ASP A 178 -4.39 -14.34 0.10
CA ASP A 178 -3.86 -15.15 -1.00
C ASP A 178 -2.39 -15.46 -0.68
N GLU A 179 -2.17 -16.63 -0.13
CA GLU A 179 -0.94 -17.07 0.54
C GLU A 179 0.27 -17.22 -0.40
N VAL A 180 0.04 -17.13 -1.71
CA VAL A 180 1.12 -17.06 -2.70
C VAL A 180 1.50 -15.63 -3.09
N THR A 181 0.81 -14.60 -2.60
CA THR A 181 1.15 -13.19 -2.87
C THR A 181 2.32 -12.74 -1.99
N LEU A 182 3.38 -12.26 -2.61
CA LEU A 182 4.62 -11.82 -1.94
C LEU A 182 4.69 -10.29 -1.79
N SER A 183 4.29 -9.57 -2.84
CA SER A 183 4.37 -8.12 -2.92
C SER A 183 3.48 -7.60 -4.06
N SER A 184 3.38 -6.29 -4.18
CA SER A 184 2.86 -5.63 -5.37
C SER A 184 3.91 -4.73 -6.03
N LEU A 185 3.70 -4.43 -7.30
CA LEU A 185 4.36 -3.41 -8.10
C LEU A 185 3.38 -2.27 -8.37
N ARG A 186 3.88 -1.03 -8.32
CA ARG A 186 3.13 0.16 -8.76
C ARG A 186 3.42 0.45 -10.23
N VAL A 187 2.56 1.25 -10.84
CA VAL A 187 2.83 1.81 -12.18
C VAL A 187 4.21 2.47 -12.22
N ASN A 188 4.95 2.20 -13.30
CA ASN A 188 6.32 2.64 -13.55
C ASN A 188 7.39 2.05 -12.62
N GLU A 189 7.08 1.04 -11.79
CA GLU A 189 8.13 0.34 -11.06
C GLU A 189 8.94 -0.59 -11.97
N PRO A 190 10.27 -0.62 -11.80
CA PRO A 190 11.17 -1.47 -12.57
C PRO A 190 11.04 -2.95 -12.21
N PHE A 191 11.11 -3.80 -13.23
CA PHE A 191 11.18 -5.25 -13.09
C PHE A 191 12.15 -5.85 -14.11
N ILE A 192 13.01 -6.77 -13.67
CA ILE A 192 13.91 -7.53 -14.56
C ILE A 192 13.33 -8.92 -14.76
N VAL A 193 12.82 -9.19 -15.96
CA VAL A 193 12.28 -10.49 -16.34
C VAL A 193 13.41 -11.43 -16.74
N LYS A 194 13.39 -12.64 -16.19
CA LYS A 194 14.35 -13.71 -16.50
C LYS A 194 13.71 -14.99 -17.01
N GLN A 195 12.43 -15.22 -16.75
CA GLN A 195 11.76 -16.42 -17.22
C GLN A 195 10.28 -16.14 -17.53
N THR A 196 9.64 -17.02 -18.29
CA THR A 196 8.22 -17.02 -18.59
C THR A 196 7.61 -18.38 -18.23
N ALA A 197 6.29 -18.41 -18.05
CA ALA A 197 5.49 -19.63 -18.06
C ALA A 197 4.10 -19.34 -18.61
N VAL A 198 3.47 -20.34 -19.22
CA VAL A 198 2.07 -20.28 -19.66
C VAL A 198 1.27 -21.24 -18.82
N ILE A 199 0.36 -20.70 -18.01
CA ILE A 199 -0.47 -21.44 -17.06
C ILE A 199 -1.92 -21.14 -17.37
N ASN A 200 -2.70 -22.15 -17.79
CA ASN A 200 -4.11 -22.02 -18.14
C ASN A 200 -4.38 -20.82 -19.08
N ASP A 201 -3.68 -20.78 -20.22
CA ASP A 201 -3.75 -19.73 -21.25
C ASP A 201 -3.32 -18.31 -20.81
N LYS A 202 -2.80 -18.15 -19.60
CA LYS A 202 -2.21 -16.89 -19.11
C LYS A 202 -0.69 -16.99 -19.12
N VAL A 203 -0.05 -15.92 -19.58
CA VAL A 203 1.41 -15.80 -19.57
C VAL A 203 1.82 -15.09 -18.28
N PHE A 204 2.80 -15.66 -17.57
CA PHE A 204 3.43 -15.08 -16.40
C PHE A 204 4.92 -14.89 -16.66
N TYR A 205 5.48 -13.81 -16.14
CA TYR A 205 6.91 -13.54 -16.14
C TYR A 205 7.47 -13.69 -14.74
N TRP A 206 8.55 -14.45 -14.60
CA TRP A 206 9.32 -14.51 -13.37
C TRP A 206 10.54 -13.59 -13.48
N GLY A 207 10.83 -12.90 -12.38
CA GLY A 207 11.91 -11.93 -12.36
C GLY A 207 12.11 -11.26 -11.01
N TYR A 208 12.73 -10.09 -11.03
CA TYR A 208 13.15 -9.34 -9.85
C TYR A 208 12.54 -7.94 -9.85
N SER A 209 11.88 -7.60 -8.75
CA SER A 209 11.69 -6.23 -8.30
C SER A 209 12.85 -5.82 -7.38
N ASN A 210 12.91 -4.56 -6.95
CA ASN A 210 13.96 -4.13 -6.03
C ASN A 210 13.88 -4.79 -4.64
N SER A 211 12.75 -5.39 -4.27
CA SER A 211 12.50 -5.88 -2.91
C SER A 211 12.13 -7.36 -2.81
N VAL A 212 11.73 -8.01 -3.91
CA VAL A 212 11.46 -9.47 -4.00
C VAL A 212 11.65 -9.98 -5.43
N SER A 213 11.82 -11.29 -5.60
CA SER A 213 11.62 -11.99 -6.88
C SER A 213 10.31 -12.76 -6.87
N GLY A 214 9.76 -13.04 -8.06
CA GLY A 214 8.52 -13.81 -8.20
C GLY A 214 7.87 -13.68 -9.56
N TRP A 215 6.66 -14.23 -9.68
CA TRP A 215 5.85 -14.30 -10.88
C TRP A 215 4.86 -13.13 -10.96
N VAL A 216 4.78 -12.48 -12.12
CA VAL A 216 3.87 -11.36 -12.41
C VAL A 216 3.11 -11.69 -13.69
N LEU A 217 1.85 -11.27 -13.79
CA LEU A 217 1.06 -11.47 -14.99
C LEU A 217 1.65 -10.64 -16.16
N ALA A 218 1.82 -11.26 -17.32
CA ALA A 218 2.50 -10.63 -18.46
C ALA A 218 1.76 -9.41 -19.04
N SER A 219 0.44 -9.30 -18.83
CA SER A 219 -0.35 -8.16 -19.27
C SER A 219 -0.05 -6.88 -18.49
N ASP A 220 0.54 -7.02 -17.29
CA ASP A 220 0.81 -5.90 -16.39
C ASP A 220 2.25 -5.38 -16.51
N LEU A 221 3.06 -6.01 -17.37
CA LEU A 221 4.44 -5.63 -17.66
C LEU A 221 4.62 -5.26 -19.13
N ALA A 222 5.44 -4.24 -19.39
CA ALA A 222 5.84 -3.83 -20.73
C ALA A 222 7.37 -3.77 -20.88
N PHE A 223 7.89 -4.36 -21.96
CA PHE A 223 9.34 -4.50 -22.20
C PHE A 223 9.93 -3.26 -22.85
N CYS A 224 10.90 -2.63 -22.19
CA CYS A 224 11.69 -1.55 -22.77
C CYS A 224 12.66 -2.10 -23.82
N GLY A 225 12.94 -1.33 -24.86
CA GLY A 225 13.85 -1.74 -25.94
C GLY A 225 15.30 -1.87 -25.51
N SER A 226 15.71 -1.19 -24.42
CA SER A 226 17.07 -1.24 -23.88
C SER A 226 17.12 -0.92 -22.39
N LYS A 227 18.26 -1.24 -21.74
CA LYS A 227 18.55 -0.83 -20.36
C LYS A 227 18.52 0.70 -20.20
N ALA A 228 19.03 1.44 -21.20
CA ALA A 228 19.08 2.90 -21.15
C ALA A 228 17.68 3.52 -21.17
N GLU A 229 16.81 3.03 -22.05
CA GLU A 229 15.40 3.44 -22.11
C GLU A 229 14.68 3.12 -20.79
N TRP A 230 14.88 1.90 -20.28
CA TRP A 230 14.32 1.48 -19.00
C TRP A 230 14.76 2.38 -17.84
N LEU A 231 16.07 2.61 -17.67
CA LEU A 231 16.58 3.51 -16.62
C LEU A 231 16.03 4.93 -16.76
N ASN A 232 15.88 5.45 -17.99
CA ASN A 232 15.34 6.78 -18.23
C ASN A 232 13.90 6.95 -17.74
N MET A 233 13.10 5.88 -17.77
CA MET A 233 11.69 5.92 -17.37
C MET A 233 11.47 6.03 -15.86
N TRP A 234 12.25 5.29 -15.06
CA TRP A 234 11.97 5.14 -13.62
C TRP A 234 13.07 5.68 -12.71
N GLN A 235 14.33 5.74 -13.16
CA GLN A 235 15.43 6.06 -12.27
C GLN A 235 15.40 7.54 -11.89
N THR A 236 15.43 7.80 -10.58
CA THR A 236 15.40 9.15 -10.00
C THR A 236 16.58 9.30 -9.04
N GLY A 237 17.08 10.54 -8.91
CA GLY A 237 18.01 10.91 -7.86
C GLY A 237 17.26 11.56 -6.69
N VAL A 238 17.72 11.34 -5.46
CA VAL A 238 17.07 11.88 -4.24
C VAL A 238 16.94 13.41 -4.31
N SER A 239 17.93 14.10 -4.88
CA SER A 239 17.94 15.56 -5.05
C SER A 239 17.29 16.06 -6.33
N ASN A 240 16.86 15.16 -7.23
CA ASN A 240 16.29 15.56 -8.51
C ASN A 240 14.87 16.11 -8.35
N LYS A 241 14.47 16.99 -9.28
CA LYS A 241 13.13 17.59 -9.35
C LYS A 241 12.46 17.39 -10.72
N ASP A 242 13.00 16.51 -11.56
CA ASP A 242 12.53 16.21 -12.91
C ASP A 242 11.43 15.12 -12.95
N PHE A 243 10.74 14.90 -11.84
CA PHE A 243 9.70 13.89 -11.67
C PHE A 243 8.68 14.32 -10.63
N ILE A 244 7.52 13.68 -10.63
CA ILE A 244 6.57 13.75 -9.51
C ILE A 244 6.60 12.46 -8.71
N VAL A 245 6.26 12.52 -7.42
CA VAL A 245 5.90 11.38 -6.58
C VAL A 245 4.45 11.52 -6.11
N VAL A 246 3.69 10.43 -6.11
CA VAL A 246 2.32 10.40 -5.56
C VAL A 246 2.36 10.36 -4.03
N THR A 247 1.62 11.26 -3.38
CA THR A 247 1.66 11.50 -1.92
C THR A 247 0.30 11.31 -1.24
N THR A 248 -0.57 10.51 -1.84
CA THR A 248 -1.81 9.98 -1.25
C THR A 248 -1.85 8.48 -1.45
N ASP A 249 -2.69 7.78 -0.69
CA ASP A 249 -3.02 6.36 -0.87
C ASP A 249 -3.13 5.97 -2.35
N TYR A 250 -4.03 6.62 -3.10
CA TYR A 250 -4.12 6.54 -4.56
C TYR A 250 -5.01 7.63 -5.18
N PHE A 251 -4.90 7.79 -6.49
CA PHE A 251 -5.93 8.40 -7.33
C PHE A 251 -5.89 7.77 -8.74
N THR A 252 -6.94 7.99 -9.53
CA THR A 252 -6.96 7.60 -10.94
C THR A 252 -6.68 8.80 -11.86
N LEU A 253 -5.96 8.56 -12.95
CA LEU A 253 -5.88 9.50 -14.06
C LEU A 253 -7.28 9.74 -14.65
N SER A 254 -7.51 10.92 -15.22
CA SER A 254 -8.81 11.26 -15.82
C SER A 254 -9.16 10.31 -16.97
N GLU A 255 -10.43 9.93 -17.06
CA GLU A 255 -10.94 9.16 -18.20
C GLU A 255 -10.75 9.91 -19.52
N SER A 256 -10.42 9.18 -20.58
CA SER A 256 -10.14 9.72 -21.91
C SER A 256 -10.49 8.72 -23.01
N HIS A 257 -11.46 9.09 -23.86
CA HIS A 257 -11.73 8.35 -25.09
C HIS A 257 -10.62 8.51 -26.15
N TYR A 258 -9.80 9.57 -26.06
CA TYR A 258 -8.76 9.88 -27.03
C TYR A 258 -7.41 9.23 -26.69
N ALA A 259 -7.22 8.78 -25.44
CA ALA A 259 -6.05 7.99 -25.04
C ALA A 259 -6.45 6.87 -24.07
N PRO A 260 -7.04 5.78 -24.60
CA PRO A 260 -7.50 4.65 -23.78
C PRO A 260 -6.39 4.00 -22.94
N SER A 261 -5.14 4.02 -23.40
CA SER A 261 -3.99 3.41 -22.72
C SER A 261 -3.61 4.08 -21.40
N VAL A 262 -4.00 5.34 -21.19
CA VAL A 262 -3.74 6.11 -19.95
C VAL A 262 -5.03 6.49 -19.21
N SER A 263 -6.18 6.04 -19.71
CA SER A 263 -7.51 6.31 -19.14
C SER A 263 -7.69 5.56 -17.83
N GLY A 264 -8.07 6.26 -16.76
CA GLY A 264 -8.44 5.61 -15.49
C GLY A 264 -7.30 4.88 -14.77
N VAL A 265 -6.04 5.06 -15.18
CA VAL A 265 -4.89 4.38 -14.56
C VAL A 265 -4.77 4.78 -13.09
N LYS A 266 -4.80 3.79 -12.19
CA LYS A 266 -4.61 3.98 -10.75
C LYS A 266 -3.12 4.22 -10.46
N LEU A 267 -2.81 5.36 -9.85
CA LEU A 267 -1.49 5.67 -9.32
C LEU A 267 -1.57 5.64 -7.79
N THR A 268 -0.65 4.93 -7.15
CA THR A 268 -0.62 4.69 -5.70
C THR A 268 0.55 5.43 -5.05
N MET A 269 0.52 5.64 -3.73
CA MET A 269 1.57 6.36 -3.01
C MET A 269 2.97 5.84 -3.36
N GLY A 270 3.90 6.76 -3.64
CA GLY A 270 5.28 6.41 -4.00
C GLY A 270 5.48 6.05 -5.48
N THR A 271 4.43 6.03 -6.31
CA THR A 271 4.60 6.03 -7.78
C THR A 271 5.37 7.28 -8.18
N THR A 272 6.43 7.10 -8.97
CA THR A 272 7.22 8.19 -9.54
C THR A 272 7.08 8.21 -11.05
N LEU A 273 6.86 9.40 -11.62
CA LEU A 273 6.74 9.60 -13.08
C LEU A 273 7.57 10.82 -13.48
N LYS A 274 8.40 10.67 -14.52
CA LYS A 274 9.22 11.78 -15.04
C LYS A 274 8.34 12.88 -15.60
N LEU A 275 8.69 14.13 -15.31
CA LEU A 275 8.06 15.30 -15.93
C LEU A 275 8.50 15.41 -17.38
N VAL A 276 7.57 15.80 -18.26
CA VAL A 276 7.90 16.13 -19.65
C VAL A 276 8.58 17.50 -19.67
N PRO A 277 9.78 17.65 -20.27
CA PRO A 277 10.44 18.95 -20.39
C PRO A 277 9.56 19.96 -21.11
N GLU A 278 9.56 21.23 -20.67
CA GLU A 278 8.70 22.28 -21.24
C GLU A 278 8.81 22.40 -22.77
N SER A 279 10.02 22.23 -23.32
CA SER A 279 10.28 22.25 -24.76
C SER A 279 9.69 21.07 -25.54
N GLU A 280 9.34 19.98 -24.84
CA GLU A 280 8.81 18.74 -25.41
C GLU A 280 7.29 18.61 -25.21
N ILE A 281 6.66 19.49 -24.43
CA ILE A 281 5.22 19.45 -24.17
C ILE A 281 4.45 19.75 -25.47
N PRO A 282 3.62 18.81 -25.97
CA PRO A 282 2.79 19.06 -27.14
C PRO A 282 1.75 20.14 -26.88
N ARG A 283 1.34 20.86 -27.93
CA ARG A 283 0.30 21.89 -27.83
C ARG A 283 -1.02 21.36 -27.23
N ASN A 284 -1.38 20.13 -27.58
CA ASN A 284 -2.53 19.41 -27.03
C ASN A 284 -2.12 17.95 -26.79
N ILE A 285 -2.60 17.37 -25.70
CA ILE A 285 -2.44 15.96 -25.35
C ILE A 285 -3.84 15.35 -25.33
N SER A 286 -4.13 14.46 -26.28
CA SER A 286 -5.42 13.74 -26.35
C SER A 286 -6.64 14.64 -26.30
N MET A 287 -6.64 15.68 -27.14
CA MET A 287 -7.68 16.74 -27.23
C MET A 287 -7.83 17.62 -25.97
N ARG A 288 -6.85 17.61 -25.06
CA ARG A 288 -6.80 18.47 -23.87
C ARG A 288 -5.58 19.40 -23.92
N GLY A 289 -5.76 20.64 -23.45
CA GLY A 289 -4.65 21.54 -23.13
C GLY A 289 -4.03 21.21 -21.76
N THR A 290 -2.90 21.85 -21.44
CA THR A 290 -2.06 21.50 -20.27
C THR A 290 -2.31 22.36 -19.02
N TRP A 291 -3.12 23.42 -19.10
CA TRP A 291 -3.35 24.32 -17.96
C TRP A 291 -3.82 23.58 -16.71
N ASN A 292 -3.25 23.90 -15.55
CA ASN A 292 -3.53 23.29 -14.25
C ASN A 292 -3.32 21.76 -14.23
N ASN A 293 -2.36 21.24 -15.00
CA ASN A 293 -1.97 19.85 -14.98
C ASN A 293 -0.43 19.72 -14.97
N TYR A 294 0.08 18.74 -14.24
CA TYR A 294 1.41 18.20 -14.46
C TYR A 294 1.40 17.36 -15.74
N VAL A 295 2.47 17.47 -16.54
CA VAL A 295 2.65 16.69 -17.77
C VAL A 295 3.75 15.68 -17.51
N VAL A 296 3.42 14.39 -17.57
CA VAL A 296 4.33 13.30 -17.17
C VAL A 296 4.45 12.24 -18.25
N TYR A 297 5.59 11.56 -18.26
CA TYR A 297 5.78 10.31 -18.99
C TYR A 297 5.26 9.13 -18.17
N ILE A 298 4.46 8.26 -18.80
CA ILE A 298 3.92 7.03 -18.21
C ILE A 298 4.17 5.85 -19.14
N PRO A 299 4.65 4.69 -18.63
CA PRO A 299 4.77 3.50 -19.46
C PRO A 299 3.39 2.91 -19.71
N THR A 300 3.10 2.60 -20.97
CA THR A 300 1.96 1.77 -21.36
C THR A 300 2.45 0.55 -22.13
N ARG A 301 1.56 -0.42 -22.33
CA ARG A 301 1.90 -1.69 -22.97
C ARG A 301 1.36 -1.73 -24.40
N GLY A 302 2.26 -1.84 -25.37
CA GLY A 302 1.92 -2.11 -26.76
C GLY A 302 1.29 -3.49 -26.95
N ALA A 303 0.61 -3.71 -28.08
CA ALA A 303 -0.02 -5.00 -28.38
C ALA A 303 0.98 -6.17 -28.44
N ASP A 304 2.22 -5.90 -28.82
CA ASP A 304 3.35 -6.84 -28.85
C ASP A 304 4.07 -7.00 -27.49
N GLY A 305 3.66 -6.23 -26.47
CA GLY A 305 4.31 -6.21 -25.16
C GLY A 305 5.48 -5.26 -25.00
N SER A 306 5.75 -4.43 -26.02
CA SER A 306 6.71 -3.34 -25.88
C SER A 306 6.21 -2.27 -24.90
N CYS A 307 7.17 -1.61 -24.25
CA CYS A 307 6.92 -0.40 -23.49
C CYS A 307 6.74 0.77 -24.46
N VAL A 308 5.62 1.47 -24.31
CA VAL A 308 5.33 2.70 -25.03
C VAL A 308 5.34 3.85 -24.02
N LYS A 309 6.28 4.77 -24.20
CA LYS A 309 6.35 6.00 -23.40
C LYS A 309 5.27 6.99 -23.86
N GLU A 310 4.19 7.06 -23.09
CA GLU A 310 3.06 7.96 -23.35
C GLU A 310 3.16 9.24 -22.51
N ILE A 311 2.48 10.30 -22.96
CA ILE A 311 2.32 11.53 -22.19
C ILE A 311 0.94 11.53 -21.53
N ALA A 312 0.91 11.74 -20.22
CA ALA A 312 -0.32 11.84 -19.43
C ALA A 312 -0.41 13.17 -18.67
N LEU A 313 -1.64 13.53 -18.32
CA LEU A 313 -1.97 14.72 -17.52
C LEU A 313 -2.41 14.29 -16.12
N ILE A 314 -1.76 14.86 -15.10
CA ILE A 314 -2.20 14.76 -13.70
C ILE A 314 -2.74 16.13 -13.30
N ALA A 315 -4.01 16.20 -12.89
CA ALA A 315 -4.62 17.45 -12.47
C ALA A 315 -3.90 18.03 -11.24
N GLN A 316 -3.72 19.36 -11.20
CA GLN A 316 -3.01 20.07 -10.13
C GLN A 316 -3.61 19.84 -8.73
N ASN A 317 -4.87 19.46 -8.63
CA ASN A 317 -5.54 19.17 -7.36
C ASN A 317 -5.28 17.75 -6.82
N LYS A 318 -4.48 16.94 -7.51
CA LYS A 318 -4.07 15.62 -7.02
C LYS A 318 -2.88 15.78 -6.09
N ASP A 319 -2.86 14.97 -5.05
CA ASP A 319 -1.77 14.94 -4.06
C ASP A 319 -0.52 14.29 -4.67
N VAL A 320 0.32 15.13 -5.27
CA VAL A 320 1.63 14.80 -5.80
C VAL A 320 2.65 15.86 -5.37
N ASN A 321 3.93 15.51 -5.37
CA ASN A 321 5.02 16.44 -5.09
C ASN A 321 6.09 16.38 -6.19
N GLU A 322 6.67 17.52 -6.55
CA GLU A 322 7.81 17.60 -7.48
C GLU A 322 9.12 17.16 -6.78
N GLY A 323 9.69 16.08 -7.28
CA GLY A 323 10.70 15.27 -6.61
C GLY A 323 10.21 14.67 -5.28
N TYR A 324 11.12 14.14 -4.49
CA TYR A 324 10.77 13.65 -3.15
C TYR A 324 10.43 14.79 -2.19
N LEU A 325 9.60 14.47 -1.20
CA LEU A 325 9.32 15.32 -0.04
C LEU A 325 10.57 15.38 0.86
N PRO A 326 10.79 16.47 1.61
CA PRO A 326 11.80 16.45 2.67
C PRO A 326 11.39 15.44 3.75
N MET A 327 12.34 14.63 4.22
CA MET A 327 12.10 13.67 5.31
C MET A 327 11.96 14.41 6.64
N THR A 328 10.73 14.73 7.03
CA THR A 328 10.38 15.36 8.30
C THR A 328 9.38 14.50 9.06
N SER A 329 9.30 14.68 10.38
CA SER A 329 8.31 13.99 11.21
C SER A 329 6.88 14.31 10.75
N ALA A 330 6.58 15.59 10.49
CA ALA A 330 5.27 16.02 9.99
C ALA A 330 4.89 15.33 8.68
N ASN A 331 5.80 15.28 7.70
CA ASN A 331 5.50 14.66 6.41
C ASN A 331 5.28 13.15 6.55
N ALA A 332 6.04 12.47 7.41
CA ALA A 332 5.86 11.03 7.64
C ALA A 332 4.49 10.72 8.26
N VAL A 333 4.06 11.54 9.23
CA VAL A 333 2.74 11.44 9.84
C VAL A 333 1.64 11.79 8.82
N ASP A 334 1.76 12.90 8.09
CA ASP A 334 0.77 13.33 7.09
C ASP A 334 0.54 12.27 6.02
N LEU A 335 1.62 11.67 5.48
CA LEU A 335 1.54 10.58 4.51
C LEU A 335 0.90 9.33 5.12
N ALA A 336 1.26 8.96 6.35
CA ALA A 336 0.67 7.81 7.02
C ALA A 336 -0.86 7.95 7.16
N PHE A 337 -1.35 9.16 7.43
CA PHE A 337 -2.78 9.45 7.55
C PHE A 337 -3.55 9.45 6.22
N LYS A 338 -2.87 9.53 5.07
CA LYS A 338 -3.53 9.38 3.75
C LYS A 338 -4.15 8.00 3.55
N TYR A 339 -3.67 7.01 4.28
CA TYR A 339 -4.20 5.64 4.28
C TYR A 339 -5.29 5.41 5.33
N LEU A 340 -5.60 6.37 6.22
CA LEU A 340 -6.49 6.11 7.35
C LEU A 340 -7.86 5.61 6.87
N GLY A 341 -8.25 4.41 7.33
CA GLY A 341 -9.50 3.75 6.94
C GLY A 341 -9.38 2.82 5.72
N ASP A 342 -8.26 2.83 5.00
CA ASP A 342 -8.06 1.95 3.85
C ASP A 342 -8.08 0.48 4.26
N THR A 343 -8.53 -0.37 3.35
CA THR A 343 -8.57 -1.82 3.54
C THR A 343 -7.16 -2.40 3.68
N TYR A 344 -6.93 -3.31 4.61
CA TYR A 344 -5.70 -4.09 4.67
C TYR A 344 -5.64 -5.07 3.50
N GLY A 345 -4.51 -5.13 2.79
CA GLY A 345 -4.30 -6.06 1.68
C GLY A 345 -3.03 -6.88 1.85
N TRP A 346 -3.16 -8.15 2.27
CA TRP A 346 -2.02 -9.07 2.40
C TRP A 346 -1.16 -9.08 1.13
N GLY A 347 0.15 -8.92 1.27
CA GLY A 347 1.05 -8.97 0.11
C GLY A 347 0.83 -7.85 -0.92
N GLY A 348 -0.04 -6.86 -0.67
CA GLY A 348 -0.48 -5.87 -1.66
C GLY A 348 -1.74 -6.26 -2.45
N MET A 349 -2.52 -7.23 -1.96
CA MET A 349 -3.85 -7.56 -2.48
C MET A 349 -4.81 -6.37 -2.44
N LEU A 350 -5.92 -6.47 -3.19
CA LEU A 350 -6.99 -5.48 -3.24
C LEU A 350 -6.52 -4.08 -3.68
N ASP A 351 -5.39 -4.01 -4.39
CA ASP A 351 -4.68 -2.77 -4.71
C ASP A 351 -4.45 -1.87 -3.49
N SER A 352 -4.17 -2.50 -2.34
CA SER A 352 -3.93 -1.85 -1.06
C SER A 352 -2.58 -2.25 -0.46
N VAL A 353 -2.42 -2.07 0.86
CA VAL A 353 -1.18 -2.28 1.59
C VAL A 353 -1.36 -3.25 2.76
N ASP A 354 -0.35 -4.09 2.98
CA ASP A 354 -0.13 -4.73 4.28
C ASP A 354 0.70 -3.81 5.20
N CYS A 355 0.95 -4.26 6.44
CA CYS A 355 1.67 -3.45 7.44
C CYS A 355 3.05 -2.94 6.95
N SER A 356 3.82 -3.80 6.28
CA SER A 356 5.16 -3.47 5.81
C SER A 356 5.18 -2.70 4.50
N ALA A 357 4.23 -2.97 3.60
CA ALA A 357 4.02 -2.17 2.40
C ALA A 357 3.57 -0.74 2.75
N PHE A 358 2.71 -0.58 3.77
CA PHE A 358 2.30 0.72 4.30
C PHE A 358 3.51 1.56 4.73
N VAL A 359 4.38 1.02 5.58
CA VAL A 359 5.62 1.71 5.99
C VAL A 359 6.50 1.99 4.78
N ARG A 360 6.73 1.02 3.90
CA ARG A 360 7.57 1.20 2.71
C ARG A 360 7.04 2.31 1.79
N ASN A 361 5.73 2.41 1.58
CA ASN A 361 5.12 3.43 0.71
C ASN A 361 5.28 4.84 1.27
N VAL A 362 5.07 5.03 2.58
CA VAL A 362 5.31 6.30 3.26
C VAL A 362 6.77 6.73 3.08
N TYR A 363 7.71 5.83 3.36
CA TYR A 363 9.13 6.14 3.31
C TYR A 363 9.67 6.35 1.89
N LYS A 364 9.07 5.71 0.88
CA LYS A 364 9.41 5.90 -0.53
C LYS A 364 9.16 7.33 -1.01
N CYS A 365 8.22 8.06 -0.41
CA CYS A 365 7.95 9.47 -0.76
C CYS A 365 9.11 10.42 -0.43
N PHE A 366 10.07 9.97 0.38
CA PHE A 366 11.30 10.67 0.73
C PHE A 366 12.52 10.17 -0.06
N GLY A 367 12.35 9.12 -0.89
CA GLY A 367 13.43 8.45 -1.59
C GLY A 367 14.13 7.35 -0.78
N LEU A 368 13.58 6.92 0.37
CA LEU A 368 14.08 5.75 1.09
C LEU A 368 13.50 4.44 0.51
N GLU A 369 14.37 3.50 0.18
CA GLU A 369 13.99 2.17 -0.32
C GLU A 369 14.04 1.15 0.84
N MET A 370 12.93 1.07 1.58
CA MET A 370 12.78 0.10 2.67
C MET A 370 12.67 -1.34 2.12
N PRO A 371 13.24 -2.35 2.82
CA PRO A 371 12.99 -3.76 2.54
C PRO A 371 11.52 -4.15 2.57
N ARG A 372 11.16 -5.27 1.93
CA ARG A 372 9.74 -5.65 1.77
C ARG A 372 9.06 -6.11 3.06
N ASN A 373 9.71 -6.99 3.83
CA ASN A 373 9.09 -7.69 4.95
C ASN A 373 9.49 -7.09 6.30
N THR A 374 8.62 -7.24 7.30
CA THR A 374 8.83 -6.67 8.65
C THR A 374 10.13 -7.11 9.32
N ASN A 375 10.56 -8.36 9.12
CA ASN A 375 11.86 -8.84 9.58
C ASN A 375 13.00 -8.16 8.82
N TRP A 376 12.95 -8.12 7.48
CA TRP A 376 13.99 -7.53 6.64
C TRP A 376 14.18 -6.02 6.88
N GLN A 377 13.10 -5.29 7.16
CA GLN A 377 13.16 -3.85 7.42
C GLN A 377 13.98 -3.50 8.67
N LYS A 378 14.07 -4.41 9.65
CA LYS A 378 14.89 -4.23 10.85
C LYS A 378 16.38 -4.46 10.62
N GLU A 379 16.74 -5.10 9.51
CA GLU A 379 18.11 -5.53 9.23
C GLU A 379 18.93 -4.45 8.52
N VAL A 380 18.36 -3.26 8.26
CA VAL A 380 19.14 -2.14 7.70
C VAL A 380 20.19 -1.70 8.74
N PRO A 381 21.49 -1.84 8.45
CA PRO A 381 22.53 -1.67 9.46
C PRO A 381 22.52 -0.28 10.12
N GLY A 382 22.64 -0.26 11.45
CA GLY A 382 22.74 0.97 12.24
C GLY A 382 21.43 1.72 12.46
N THR A 383 20.29 1.17 12.03
CA THR A 383 18.99 1.87 12.14
C THR A 383 18.08 1.29 13.22
N CYS A 384 18.25 0.01 13.59
CA CYS A 384 17.35 -0.69 14.51
C CYS A 384 17.90 -0.78 15.93
N VAL A 385 17.10 -0.36 16.91
CA VAL A 385 17.32 -0.64 18.33
C VAL A 385 16.47 -1.86 18.71
N ASN A 386 17.14 -2.96 19.06
CA ASN A 386 16.47 -4.16 19.56
C ASN A 386 16.06 -3.94 21.03
N VAL A 387 14.76 -4.02 21.28
CA VAL A 387 14.16 -3.84 22.61
C VAL A 387 13.43 -5.10 23.09
N GLY A 388 13.64 -6.24 22.43
CA GLY A 388 12.90 -7.49 22.72
C GLY A 388 12.97 -7.91 24.20
N GLU A 389 14.14 -7.75 24.81
CA GLU A 389 14.45 -8.13 26.20
C GLU A 389 14.11 -7.02 27.23
N TYR A 390 13.60 -5.87 26.79
CA TYR A 390 13.29 -4.76 27.69
C TYR A 390 11.96 -5.03 28.41
N ASP A 391 11.83 -4.58 29.65
CA ASP A 391 10.52 -4.55 30.31
C ASP A 391 9.59 -3.49 29.69
N SER A 392 8.29 -3.60 29.94
CA SER A 392 7.29 -2.70 29.34
C SER A 392 7.48 -1.24 29.73
N ALA A 393 8.00 -0.96 30.93
CA ALA A 393 8.27 0.40 31.38
C ALA A 393 9.43 1.04 30.60
N SER A 394 10.50 0.28 30.37
CA SER A 394 11.66 0.69 29.58
C SER A 394 11.29 0.85 28.10
N LYS A 395 10.46 -0.05 27.56
CA LYS A 395 9.90 0.10 26.20
C LYS A 395 9.07 1.37 26.08
N ALA A 396 8.16 1.62 27.02
CA ALA A 396 7.32 2.82 27.01
C ALA A 396 8.16 4.10 27.08
N ALA A 397 9.16 4.15 27.97
CA ALA A 397 10.05 5.29 28.09
C ALA A 397 10.82 5.56 26.80
N LEU A 398 11.42 4.52 26.20
CA LEU A 398 12.17 4.65 24.94
C LEU A 398 11.26 5.11 23.78
N ILE A 399 10.09 4.48 23.62
CA ILE A 399 9.15 4.82 22.54
C ILE A 399 8.61 6.25 22.71
N SER A 400 8.31 6.66 23.94
CA SER A 400 7.81 8.03 24.20
C SER A 400 8.81 9.12 23.83
N GLY A 401 10.11 8.81 23.83
CA GLY A 401 11.18 9.70 23.40
C GLY A 401 11.49 9.66 21.91
N CYS A 402 10.85 8.79 21.13
CA CYS A 402 11.06 8.71 19.69
C CYS A 402 10.39 9.87 18.96
N THR A 403 10.91 10.22 17.79
CA THR A 403 10.27 11.18 16.88
C THR A 403 9.02 10.54 16.26
N PRO A 404 7.85 11.20 16.21
CA PRO A 404 6.71 10.71 15.42
C PRO A 404 7.12 10.45 13.97
N GLY A 405 6.53 9.43 13.36
CA GLY A 405 7.01 8.85 12.10
C GLY A 405 7.92 7.63 12.28
N THR A 406 8.49 7.40 13.48
CA THR A 406 9.37 6.24 13.76
C THR A 406 8.63 4.90 13.56
N PRO A 407 9.13 3.98 12.71
CA PRO A 407 8.56 2.65 12.59
C PRO A 407 8.89 1.76 13.79
N LEU A 408 7.87 1.13 14.34
CA LEU A 408 7.97 0.16 15.43
C LEU A 408 7.62 -1.23 14.91
N TYR A 409 8.20 -2.27 15.51
CA TYR A 409 8.07 -3.64 15.04
C TYR A 409 7.85 -4.63 16.18
N PHE A 410 6.99 -5.60 15.91
CA PHE A 410 6.97 -6.89 16.61
C PHE A 410 6.87 -8.02 15.60
N SER A 411 6.99 -9.28 16.05
CA SER A 411 6.93 -10.43 15.14
C SER A 411 5.60 -10.47 14.37
N GLY A 412 5.67 -10.26 13.06
CA GLY A 412 4.54 -10.28 12.13
C GLY A 412 3.83 -8.93 11.93
N HIS A 413 4.30 -7.81 12.49
CA HIS A 413 3.63 -6.52 12.32
C HIS A 413 4.58 -5.33 12.41
N THR A 414 4.26 -4.26 11.68
CA THR A 414 4.94 -2.96 11.79
C THR A 414 3.93 -1.81 11.75
N MET A 415 4.31 -0.70 12.34
CA MET A 415 3.43 0.45 12.61
C MET A 415 4.26 1.74 12.69
N ILE A 416 3.63 2.88 12.47
CA ILE A 416 4.26 4.19 12.57
C ILE A 416 3.83 4.87 13.88
N TYR A 417 4.80 5.23 14.71
CA TYR A 417 4.57 5.96 15.96
C TYR A 417 4.07 7.39 15.71
N LEU A 418 3.04 7.82 16.45
CA LEU A 418 2.40 9.13 16.30
C LEU A 418 2.70 10.09 17.45
N GLY A 419 2.92 9.57 18.66
CA GLY A 419 3.10 10.38 19.86
C GLY A 419 2.58 9.67 21.11
N THR A 420 2.84 10.28 22.26
CA THR A 420 2.37 9.81 23.57
C THR A 420 1.41 10.81 24.17
N VAL A 421 0.24 10.34 24.63
CA VAL A 421 -0.77 11.15 25.32
C VAL A 421 -1.06 10.49 26.67
N ASN A 422 -0.92 11.24 27.75
CA ASN A 422 -1.16 10.76 29.13
C ASN A 422 -0.42 9.45 29.48
N GLY A 423 0.80 9.28 28.96
CA GLY A 423 1.62 8.08 29.18
C GLY A 423 1.34 6.90 28.24
N THR A 424 0.35 7.02 27.35
CA THR A 424 0.02 6.01 26.34
C THR A 424 0.56 6.41 24.97
N SER A 425 1.37 5.54 24.37
CA SER A 425 1.90 5.73 23.01
C SER A 425 0.90 5.24 21.97
N TYR A 426 0.70 6.02 20.91
CA TYR A 426 -0.22 5.73 19.81
C TYR A 426 0.53 5.51 18.50
N VAL A 427 -0.06 4.68 17.66
CA VAL A 427 0.50 4.28 16.36
C VAL A 427 -0.60 4.27 15.29
N ILE A 428 -0.20 4.39 14.03
CA ILE A 428 -1.04 4.08 12.87
C ILE A 428 -0.44 2.89 12.11
N SER A 429 -1.28 1.95 11.69
CA SER A 429 -0.84 0.78 10.92
C SER A 429 -1.97 0.16 10.11
N ALA A 430 -1.63 -0.48 8.99
CA ALA A 430 -2.50 -1.44 8.30
C ALA A 430 -2.52 -2.75 9.10
N LEU A 431 -3.64 -3.08 9.77
CA LEU A 431 -3.74 -4.25 10.65
C LEU A 431 -4.85 -5.22 10.25
N GLY A 432 -4.60 -6.52 10.48
CA GLY A 432 -5.59 -7.57 10.26
C GLY A 432 -6.56 -7.73 11.43
N SER A 433 -6.07 -7.86 12.66
CA SER A 433 -6.93 -8.03 13.85
C SER A 433 -6.28 -7.48 15.12
N THR A 434 -7.10 -7.07 16.08
CA THR A 434 -6.66 -6.61 17.40
C THR A 434 -7.79 -6.69 18.42
N ALA A 435 -7.48 -6.58 19.70
CA ALA A 435 -8.44 -6.47 20.80
C ALA A 435 -8.25 -5.16 21.56
N ASP A 436 -9.30 -4.34 21.60
CA ASP A 436 -9.38 -3.08 22.35
C ASP A 436 -10.13 -3.23 23.70
N SER A 437 -10.69 -4.41 23.98
CA SER A 437 -11.42 -4.66 25.21
C SER A 437 -10.54 -4.60 26.46
N GLU A 438 -11.12 -4.15 27.57
CA GLU A 438 -10.56 -4.34 28.92
C GLU A 438 -11.09 -5.66 29.52
N GLY A 439 -10.24 -6.40 30.25
CA GLY A 439 -10.63 -7.68 30.86
C GLY A 439 -10.69 -8.84 29.86
N TYR A 440 -11.88 -9.38 29.57
CA TYR A 440 -12.04 -10.51 28.64
C TYR A 440 -11.47 -10.14 27.25
N LEU A 441 -10.74 -11.06 26.63
CA LEU A 441 -10.08 -10.83 25.35
C LEU A 441 -11.09 -10.97 24.20
N ASP A 442 -11.50 -9.85 23.62
CA ASP A 442 -12.40 -9.78 22.46
C ASP A 442 -11.59 -9.39 21.21
N VAL A 443 -11.09 -10.38 20.48
CA VAL A 443 -10.30 -10.14 19.26
C VAL A 443 -11.24 -9.89 18.10
N ARG A 444 -11.09 -8.74 17.45
CA ARG A 444 -11.87 -8.33 16.29
C ARG A 444 -11.00 -8.34 15.04
N VAL A 445 -11.57 -8.85 13.95
CA VAL A 445 -11.03 -8.62 12.61
C VAL A 445 -11.28 -7.16 12.26
N GLN A 446 -10.23 -6.50 11.80
CA GLN A 446 -10.22 -5.09 11.45
C GLN A 446 -10.00 -4.92 9.95
N ASN A 447 -8.97 -5.60 9.40
CA ASN A 447 -8.56 -5.50 8.00
C ASN A 447 -8.59 -4.06 7.46
N THR A 448 -8.01 -3.14 8.23
CA THR A 448 -8.01 -1.70 7.91
C THR A 448 -6.76 -1.01 8.43
N VAL A 449 -6.49 0.19 7.93
CA VAL A 449 -5.52 1.12 8.50
C VAL A 449 -6.18 1.92 9.59
N ALA A 450 -5.72 1.78 10.83
CA ALA A 450 -6.30 2.48 11.97
C ALA A 450 -5.24 3.05 12.91
N VAL A 451 -5.66 4.04 13.69
CA VAL A 451 -4.95 4.54 14.86
C VAL A 451 -5.29 3.64 16.06
N THR A 452 -4.28 3.22 16.81
CA THR A 452 -4.44 2.40 18.01
C THR A 452 -3.41 2.81 19.07
N PRO A 453 -3.73 2.75 20.38
CA PRO A 453 -2.71 2.79 21.42
C PRO A 453 -1.90 1.49 21.42
N LEU A 454 -0.66 1.50 21.92
CA LEU A 454 0.13 0.27 22.08
C LEU A 454 -0.41 -0.65 23.19
N THR A 455 -1.45 -0.25 23.92
CA THR A 455 -2.14 -1.06 24.92
C THR A 455 -3.13 -2.07 24.32
N VAL A 456 -3.48 -1.96 23.03
CA VAL A 456 -4.30 -3.00 22.38
C VAL A 456 -3.61 -4.37 22.46
N ARG A 457 -4.40 -5.44 22.47
CA ARG A 457 -3.92 -6.80 22.74
C ARG A 457 -3.91 -7.67 21.49
N ARG A 458 -2.92 -8.55 21.41
CA ARG A 458 -2.81 -9.61 20.40
C ARG A 458 -3.74 -10.77 20.77
N LYS A 459 -3.92 -11.71 19.83
CA LYS A 459 -4.68 -12.97 20.03
C LYS A 459 -4.23 -13.79 21.24
N ASN A 460 -2.97 -13.66 21.66
CA ASN A 460 -2.42 -14.35 22.84
C ASN A 460 -2.64 -13.60 24.17
N GLY A 461 -3.33 -12.46 24.16
CA GLY A 461 -3.66 -11.66 25.34
C GLY A 461 -2.62 -10.63 25.77
N THR A 462 -1.40 -10.66 25.21
CA THR A 462 -0.35 -9.66 25.49
C THR A 462 -0.58 -8.38 24.70
N THR A 463 -0.22 -7.24 25.27
CA THR A 463 -0.30 -5.91 24.64
C THR A 463 0.68 -5.78 23.48
N TRP A 464 0.40 -4.89 22.53
CA TRP A 464 1.34 -4.59 21.46
C TRP A 464 2.65 -4.05 22.02
N LEU A 465 2.61 -3.19 23.03
CA LEU A 465 3.79 -2.67 23.74
C LEU A 465 4.71 -3.79 24.24
N GLU A 466 4.16 -4.80 24.92
CA GLU A 466 4.93 -5.95 25.43
C GLU A 466 5.65 -6.70 24.30
N ASN A 467 5.06 -6.72 23.11
CA ASN A 467 5.60 -7.47 21.98
C ASN A 467 6.60 -6.68 21.12
N ILE A 468 6.66 -5.35 21.25
CA ILE A 468 7.63 -4.54 20.51
C ILE A 468 9.03 -5.10 20.74
N ASN A 469 9.72 -5.40 19.64
CA ASN A 469 11.07 -5.94 19.65
C ASN A 469 12.05 -5.14 18.79
N GLY A 470 11.57 -4.19 17.98
CA GLY A 470 12.43 -3.32 17.18
C GLY A 470 11.86 -1.90 17.09
N VAL A 471 12.75 -0.92 17.21
CA VAL A 471 12.49 0.49 16.91
C VAL A 471 13.48 0.89 15.82
N VAL A 472 12.98 1.18 14.62
CA VAL A 472 13.84 1.54 13.47
C VAL A 472 13.84 3.04 13.32
N MET A 473 15.02 3.65 13.37
CA MET A 473 15.24 5.07 13.15
C MET A 473 16.12 5.25 11.91
N PRO A 474 15.52 5.43 10.70
CA PRO A 474 16.30 5.55 9.48
C PRO A 474 17.33 6.68 9.51
N TRP A 475 17.02 7.76 10.23
CA TRP A 475 17.89 8.92 10.45
C TRP A 475 19.02 8.70 11.46
N ALA A 476 19.09 7.54 12.13
CA ALA A 476 20.23 7.21 12.98
C ALA A 476 21.50 6.86 12.18
N ILE A 477 21.39 6.71 10.85
CA ILE A 477 22.53 6.42 9.99
C ILE A 477 23.54 7.57 10.03
N ALA A 478 24.79 7.24 10.37
CA ALA A 478 25.87 8.22 10.45
C ALA A 478 26.28 8.72 9.06
N ASN A 479 26.77 9.97 9.01
CA ASN A 479 27.49 10.48 7.85
C ASN A 479 28.82 9.72 7.76
N ASN A 480 28.98 8.89 6.73
CA ASN A 480 30.27 8.28 6.40
C ASN A 480 31.11 9.23 5.55
#